data_AF-A0A957QQT9-F1
#
_entry.id   AF-A0A957QQT9-F1
#
_cell.length_a   1.000
_cell.length_b   1.000
_cell.length_c   1.000
_cell.angle_alpha   90.00
_cell.angle_beta   90.00
_cell.angle_gamma   90.00
#
_symmetry.space_group_name_H-M   'P 1'
#
loop_
_entity.id
_entity.type
_entity.pdbx_description
1 polymer ?
#
loop_
_entity_poly.entity_id
_entity_poly.type
_entity_poly.pdbx_seq_one_letter_code
_entity_poly.pdbx_strand_id
1 'polypeptide(L)'
;LAEPTIFPKLPGALFFNSMTPAWQGWLAGLVAGRQIIPMPRRLYQAEAGLVVGDVALPAGYQLHFMDETIRCQIAGELPGDVSNVLKLRQGQDRPDGAAFGFAVIHDGECVAQAMVDYIVGDRGEIGLFTAPSHRQKRLGEATAAATIRYGLAHGLRLIDWDCTAFNVGSRRLAEKLGLRLTAEYTQGWLIFSEVSYLVNWGFYAVDTGRYAEALAWCEQTLAVEHELALPYGHYLAGVARAGLGETEAALTHLKAAAEAGFDELAELTERAELKSLHDQAAWPALLTRVGQNLG
;
A
#
# COMPACT_ATOMS: atom_id res chain seq x y z
N LEU A 1 -32.30 23.64 -23.22
CA LEU A 1 -32.10 22.90 -21.96
C LEU A 1 -30.63 22.60 -21.86
N ALA A 2 -29.90 23.39 -21.07
CA ALA A 2 -28.48 23.19 -20.85
C ALA A 2 -28.30 21.88 -20.07
N GLU A 3 -27.48 20.97 -20.60
CA GLU A 3 -27.09 19.76 -19.88
C GLU A 3 -26.35 20.16 -18.59
N PRO A 4 -26.73 19.61 -17.43
CA PRO A 4 -26.00 19.86 -16.21
C PRO A 4 -24.64 19.17 -16.33
N THR A 5 -23.59 19.98 -16.47
CA THR A 5 -22.19 19.58 -16.31
C THR A 5 -21.96 19.27 -14.82
N ILE A 6 -22.42 18.10 -14.38
CA ILE A 6 -22.19 17.56 -13.04
C ILE A 6 -21.59 16.17 -13.21
N PHE A 7 -20.34 16.13 -13.67
CA PHE A 7 -19.44 15.06 -13.26
C PHE A 7 -18.39 15.72 -12.36
N PRO A 8 -18.63 15.80 -11.04
CA PRO A 8 -17.53 16.08 -10.10
C PRO A 8 -16.40 15.11 -10.44
N LYS A 9 -15.14 15.58 -10.42
CA LYS A 9 -13.93 14.78 -10.69
C LYS A 9 -14.16 13.34 -10.23
N LEU A 10 -14.45 12.44 -11.18
CA LEU A 10 -14.73 11.05 -10.84
C LEU A 10 -13.51 10.54 -10.07
N PRO A 11 -13.69 9.81 -8.95
CA PRO A 11 -12.56 9.21 -8.26
C PRO A 11 -11.78 8.36 -9.27
N GLY A 12 -10.45 8.35 -9.21
CA GLY A 12 -9.62 7.58 -10.17
C GLY A 12 -9.94 6.08 -10.19
N ALA A 13 -10.57 5.58 -9.12
CA ALA A 13 -11.09 4.23 -9.01
C ALA A 13 -12.35 4.15 -8.11
N LEU A 14 -13.14 3.09 -8.29
CA LEU A 14 -14.16 2.62 -7.34
C LEU A 14 -13.74 1.28 -6.74
N PHE A 15 -13.98 1.12 -5.43
CA PHE A 15 -13.70 -0.09 -4.69
C PHE A 15 -14.99 -0.73 -4.20
N PHE A 16 -15.20 -2.01 -4.51
CA PHE A 16 -16.38 -2.77 -4.13
C PHE A 16 -16.01 -3.82 -3.08
N ASN A 17 -16.38 -3.61 -1.81
CA ASN A 17 -16.03 -4.53 -0.71
C ASN A 17 -16.80 -5.88 -0.74
N SER A 18 -17.72 -6.05 -1.69
CA SER A 18 -18.51 -7.27 -1.84
C SER A 18 -18.69 -7.60 -3.31
N MET A 19 -17.91 -8.55 -3.82
CA MET A 19 -18.04 -9.10 -5.17
C MET A 19 -18.88 -10.39 -5.16
N THR A 20 -20.01 -10.40 -4.45
CA THR A 20 -20.91 -11.58 -4.50
C THR A 20 -21.46 -11.76 -5.92
N PRO A 21 -21.84 -12.99 -6.33
CA PRO A 21 -22.42 -13.24 -7.65
C PRO A 21 -23.61 -12.32 -7.98
N ALA A 22 -24.40 -11.95 -6.95
CA ALA A 22 -25.50 -11.01 -7.10
C ALA A 22 -25.04 -9.63 -7.56
N TRP A 23 -23.93 -9.11 -7.05
CA TRP A 23 -23.37 -7.82 -7.47
C TRP A 23 -22.65 -7.89 -8.82
N GLN A 24 -22.01 -9.01 -9.15
CA GLN A 24 -21.24 -9.16 -10.40
C GLN A 24 -22.08 -8.89 -11.66
N GLY A 25 -23.33 -9.36 -11.68
CA GLY A 25 -24.24 -9.11 -12.81
C GLY A 25 -24.61 -7.64 -12.99
N TRP A 26 -24.85 -6.92 -11.88
CA TRP A 26 -25.14 -5.47 -11.92
C TRP A 26 -23.91 -4.65 -12.29
N LEU A 27 -22.75 -5.02 -11.74
CA LEU A 27 -21.50 -4.34 -12.00
C LEU A 27 -21.08 -4.45 -13.47
N ALA A 28 -21.30 -5.60 -14.12
CA ALA A 28 -21.02 -5.78 -15.55
C ALA A 28 -21.76 -4.76 -16.45
N GLY A 29 -22.98 -4.35 -16.05
CA GLY A 29 -23.75 -3.33 -16.77
C GLY A 29 -23.26 -1.89 -16.53
N LEU A 30 -22.60 -1.61 -15.41
CA LEU A 30 -22.13 -0.27 -15.04
C LEU A 30 -20.77 0.10 -15.65
N VAL A 31 -19.97 -0.90 -16.02
CA VAL A 31 -18.54 -0.72 -16.34
C VAL A 31 -18.23 -0.56 -17.83
N ALA A 32 -19.24 -0.36 -18.69
CA ALA A 32 -19.08 -0.13 -20.14
C ALA A 32 -18.12 -1.12 -20.85
N GLY A 33 -18.08 -2.38 -20.40
CA GLY A 33 -17.20 -3.41 -20.95
C GLY A 33 -15.82 -3.53 -20.29
N ARG A 34 -15.47 -2.69 -19.32
CA ARG A 34 -14.24 -2.85 -18.52
C ARG A 34 -14.37 -4.00 -17.53
N GLN A 35 -13.28 -4.72 -17.31
CA GLN A 35 -13.24 -5.77 -16.30
C GLN A 35 -12.93 -5.19 -14.92
N ILE A 36 -13.52 -5.74 -13.87
CA ILE A 36 -13.20 -5.36 -12.50
C ILE A 36 -12.03 -6.22 -12.04
N ILE A 37 -10.95 -5.58 -11.56
CA ILE A 37 -9.78 -6.29 -11.03
C ILE A 37 -10.19 -6.94 -9.71
N PRO A 38 -10.07 -8.27 -9.57
CA PRO A 38 -10.34 -8.95 -8.31
C PRO A 38 -9.15 -8.74 -7.37
N MET A 39 -9.38 -8.08 -6.26
CA MET A 39 -8.38 -7.86 -5.22
C MET A 39 -8.69 -8.76 -4.01
N PRO A 40 -8.00 -9.91 -3.86
CA PRO A 40 -8.14 -10.72 -2.66
C PRO A 40 -7.64 -9.94 -1.44
N ARG A 41 -8.44 -9.94 -0.38
CA ARG A 41 -8.25 -9.22 0.88
C ARG A 41 -8.18 -10.21 2.04
N ARG A 42 -7.47 -9.81 3.09
CA ARG A 42 -7.37 -10.50 4.37
C ARG A 42 -7.69 -9.53 5.49
N LEU A 43 -8.64 -9.92 6.32
CA LEU A 43 -9.02 -9.19 7.52
C LEU A 43 -8.41 -9.88 8.74
N TYR A 44 -7.52 -9.17 9.41
CA TYR A 44 -6.95 -9.57 10.69
C TYR A 44 -7.59 -8.73 11.81
N GLN A 45 -7.74 -9.33 12.99
CA GLN A 45 -8.39 -8.67 14.12
C GLN A 45 -7.59 -8.79 15.41
N ALA A 46 -7.44 -7.66 16.09
CA ALA A 46 -7.00 -7.56 17.48
C ALA A 46 -8.23 -7.34 18.37
N GLU A 47 -8.48 -8.27 19.29
CA GLU A 47 -9.58 -8.19 20.24
C GLU A 47 -9.11 -7.69 21.62
N ALA A 48 -10.03 -7.13 22.39
CA ALA A 48 -9.82 -6.82 23.79
C ALA A 48 -9.25 -8.05 24.54
N GLY A 49 -8.18 -7.84 25.29
CA GLY A 49 -7.43 -8.90 25.96
C GLY A 49 -6.21 -9.40 25.19
N LEU A 50 -6.02 -9.00 23.93
CA LEU A 50 -4.75 -9.21 23.23
C LEU A 50 -3.63 -8.44 23.96
N VAL A 51 -2.56 -9.16 24.31
CA VAL A 51 -1.35 -8.58 24.90
C VAL A 51 -0.31 -8.39 23.81
N VAL A 52 -0.07 -7.14 23.42
CA VAL A 52 0.98 -6.77 22.47
C VAL A 52 2.16 -6.21 23.24
N GLY A 53 3.35 -6.78 23.01
CA GLY A 53 4.59 -6.36 23.68
C GLY A 53 5.14 -5.03 23.15
N ASP A 54 6.01 -4.40 23.96
CA ASP A 54 6.81 -3.26 23.52
C ASP A 54 7.83 -3.68 22.46
N VAL A 55 8.03 -2.79 21.49
CA VAL A 55 9.01 -2.98 20.41
C VAL A 55 10.09 -1.91 20.56
N ALA A 56 11.30 -2.35 20.88
CA ALA A 56 12.43 -1.45 21.00
C ALA A 56 12.76 -0.81 19.64
N LEU A 57 12.93 0.51 19.65
CA LEU A 57 13.40 1.27 18.50
C LEU A 57 14.94 1.30 18.43
N PRO A 58 15.53 1.38 17.23
CA PRO A 58 16.96 1.64 17.10
C PRO A 58 17.33 3.02 17.66
N ALA A 59 18.62 3.20 17.98
CA ALA A 59 19.13 4.50 18.43
C ALA A 59 18.83 5.62 17.42
N GLY A 60 18.42 6.79 17.91
CA GLY A 60 18.06 7.94 17.07
C GLY A 60 16.63 7.94 16.51
N TYR A 61 15.86 6.87 16.71
CA TYR A 61 14.44 6.82 16.37
C TYR A 61 13.60 7.06 17.63
N GLN A 62 12.55 7.87 17.50
CA GLN A 62 11.69 8.22 18.63
C GLN A 62 10.23 7.95 18.30
N LEU A 63 9.52 7.29 19.21
CA LEU A 63 8.08 7.05 19.08
C LEU A 63 7.31 8.21 19.72
N HIS A 64 6.38 8.79 18.99
CA HIS A 64 5.55 9.91 19.43
C HIS A 64 4.08 9.60 19.22
N PHE A 65 3.25 9.97 20.18
CA PHE A 65 1.80 9.95 20.01
C PHE A 65 1.39 11.08 19.05
N MET A 66 0.40 10.84 18.19
CA MET A 66 -0.09 11.83 17.25
C MET A 66 -1.05 12.82 17.94
N ASP A 67 -0.49 13.72 18.73
CA ASP A 67 -1.16 14.91 19.27
C ASP A 67 -0.48 16.20 18.79
N GLU A 68 -0.94 17.37 19.24
CA GLU A 68 -0.40 18.66 18.78
C GLU A 68 1.10 18.84 19.09
N THR A 69 1.68 18.09 20.03
CA THR A 69 3.10 18.18 20.36
C THR A 69 4.00 17.63 19.25
N ILE A 70 3.48 16.75 18.38
CA ILE A 70 4.23 16.17 17.26
C ILE A 70 4.69 17.23 16.25
N ARG A 71 4.00 18.37 16.18
CA ARG A 71 4.38 19.51 15.33
C ARG A 71 5.74 20.09 15.68
N CYS A 72 6.17 19.96 16.94
CA CYS A 72 7.48 20.40 17.39
C CYS A 72 8.59 19.38 17.07
N GLN A 73 8.23 18.16 16.66
CA GLN A 73 9.17 17.07 16.36
C GLN A 73 9.45 16.94 14.87
N ILE A 74 8.49 17.34 14.02
CA ILE A 74 8.60 17.25 12.57
C ILE A 74 9.05 18.60 12.01
N ALA A 75 10.15 18.60 11.26
CA ALA A 75 10.59 19.73 10.47
C ALA A 75 9.73 19.82 9.20
N GLY A 76 9.09 20.96 8.98
CA GLY A 76 8.30 21.21 7.78
C GLY A 76 6.84 20.74 7.87
N GLU A 77 6.31 20.26 6.75
CA GLU A 77 4.91 19.84 6.65
C GLU A 77 4.68 18.46 7.27
N LEU A 78 3.53 18.30 7.94
CA LEU A 78 3.14 17.00 8.47
C LEU A 78 2.75 16.06 7.33
N PRO A 79 3.08 14.75 7.42
CA PRO A 79 2.50 13.76 6.52
C PRO A 79 0.98 13.82 6.54
N GLY A 80 0.36 13.54 5.38
CA GLY A 80 -1.10 13.64 5.21
C GLY A 80 -1.89 12.88 6.27
N ASP A 81 -1.48 11.65 6.59
CA ASP A 81 -2.13 10.82 7.61
C ASP A 81 -2.00 11.41 9.03
N VAL A 82 -0.82 11.90 9.40
CA VAL A 82 -0.61 12.56 10.71
C VAL A 82 -1.49 13.81 10.79
N SER A 83 -1.50 14.62 9.73
CA SER A 83 -2.35 15.80 9.64
C SER A 83 -3.84 15.43 9.72
N ASN A 84 -4.25 14.30 9.11
CA ASN A 84 -5.63 13.82 9.14
C ASN A 84 -6.06 13.40 10.56
N VAL A 85 -5.20 12.66 11.27
CA VAL A 85 -5.44 12.29 12.67
C VAL A 85 -5.63 13.54 13.54
N LEU A 86 -4.72 14.51 13.44
CA LEU A 86 -4.85 15.77 14.20
C LEU A 86 -6.15 16.50 13.87
N LYS A 87 -6.52 16.56 12.58
CA LYS A 87 -7.78 17.19 12.14
C LYS A 87 -9.01 16.48 12.70
N LEU A 88 -9.06 15.14 12.68
CA LEU A 88 -10.20 14.37 13.20
C LEU A 88 -10.36 14.50 14.71
N ARG A 89 -9.26 14.69 15.43
CA ARG A 89 -9.23 14.92 16.88
C ARG A 89 -9.73 16.32 17.28
N GLN A 90 -9.65 17.30 16.41
CA GLN A 90 -9.99 18.70 16.73
C GLN A 90 -11.48 18.85 17.06
N GLY A 91 -11.76 19.59 18.15
CA GLY A 91 -13.12 19.92 18.58
C GLY A 91 -13.93 18.74 19.14
N GLN A 92 -13.31 17.58 19.36
CA GLN A 92 -13.96 16.42 19.96
C GLN A 92 -13.87 16.48 21.49
N ASP A 93 -14.96 16.14 22.19
CA ASP A 93 -14.97 16.01 23.66
C ASP A 93 -13.99 14.92 24.14
N ARG A 94 -13.87 13.85 23.34
CA ARG A 94 -12.87 12.81 23.48
C ARG A 94 -12.04 12.76 22.20
N PRO A 95 -10.90 13.46 22.11
CA PRO A 95 -10.06 13.53 20.91
C PRO A 95 -9.74 12.15 20.32
N ASP A 96 -9.35 11.20 21.16
CA ASP A 96 -8.99 9.84 20.73
C ASP A 96 -10.21 8.95 20.44
N GLY A 97 -11.43 9.47 20.58
CA GLY A 97 -12.65 8.79 20.16
C GLY A 97 -12.90 8.89 18.66
N ALA A 98 -12.27 9.85 17.98
CA ALA A 98 -12.40 10.03 16.53
C ALA A 98 -11.21 9.45 15.75
N ALA A 99 -9.99 9.72 16.21
CA ALA A 99 -8.77 9.16 15.63
C ALA A 99 -7.60 9.21 16.63
N PHE A 100 -6.66 8.29 16.50
CA PHE A 100 -5.39 8.29 17.24
C PHE A 100 -4.32 7.52 16.48
N GLY A 101 -3.06 7.70 16.86
CA GLY A 101 -1.96 6.97 16.23
C GLY A 101 -0.62 7.26 16.86
N PHE A 102 0.40 6.55 16.38
CA PHE A 102 1.80 6.76 16.76
C PHE A 102 2.67 6.90 15.52
N ALA A 103 3.61 7.83 15.59
CA ALA A 103 4.60 8.09 14.56
C ALA A 103 6.01 7.81 15.10
N VAL A 104 6.89 7.31 14.25
CA VAL A 104 8.32 7.29 14.51
C VAL A 104 8.96 8.48 13.80
N ILE A 105 9.66 9.29 14.58
CA ILE A 105 10.40 10.46 14.11
C ILE A 105 11.90 10.15 14.11
N HIS A 106 12.59 10.54 13.04
CA HIS A 106 14.03 10.45 12.88
C HIS A 106 14.55 11.67 12.12
N ASP A 107 15.55 12.36 12.68
CA ASP A 107 16.14 13.59 12.10
C ASP A 107 15.13 14.65 11.67
N GLY A 108 14.03 14.78 12.43
CA GLY A 108 12.96 15.74 12.15
C GLY A 108 11.93 15.26 11.12
N GLU A 109 12.01 14.02 10.65
CA GLU A 109 11.08 13.47 9.66
C GLU A 109 10.22 12.34 10.25
N CYS A 110 8.96 12.28 9.84
CA CYS A 110 8.10 11.13 10.15
C CYS A 110 8.39 9.99 9.18
N VAL A 111 9.06 8.96 9.67
CA VAL A 111 9.59 7.85 8.84
C VAL A 111 8.76 6.57 8.92
N ALA A 112 7.88 6.46 9.92
CA ALA A 112 6.87 5.41 10.01
C ALA A 112 5.69 5.89 10.85
N GLN A 113 4.51 5.37 10.56
CA GLN A 113 3.29 5.72 11.29
C GLN A 113 2.29 4.56 11.28
N ALA A 114 1.48 4.50 12.32
CA ALA A 114 0.24 3.72 12.32
C ALA A 114 -0.85 4.55 13.01
N MET A 115 -2.07 4.48 12.49
CA MET A 115 -3.21 5.19 13.03
C MET A 115 -4.49 4.36 12.96
N VAL A 116 -5.41 4.67 13.86
CA VAL A 116 -6.82 4.36 13.72
C VAL A 116 -7.53 5.68 13.46
N ASP A 117 -8.02 5.86 12.24
CA ASP A 117 -8.70 7.09 11.80
C ASP A 117 -10.13 6.84 11.30
N TYR A 118 -10.63 5.62 11.50
CA TYR A 118 -12.02 5.23 11.29
C TYR A 118 -12.51 4.44 12.50
N ILE A 119 -13.28 5.10 13.38
CA ILE A 119 -13.85 4.50 14.60
C ILE A 119 -15.38 4.51 14.52
N VAL A 120 -15.99 3.34 14.71
CA VAL A 120 -17.44 3.17 14.79
C VAL A 120 -17.78 2.38 16.05
N GLY A 121 -18.35 3.08 17.04
CA GLY A 121 -18.64 2.48 18.34
C GLY A 121 -17.36 2.05 19.07
N ASP A 122 -17.22 0.75 19.33
CA ASP A 122 -16.06 0.15 20.01
C ASP A 122 -15.07 -0.52 19.03
N ARG A 123 -15.17 -0.21 17.74
CA ARG A 123 -14.36 -0.82 16.67
C ARG A 123 -13.59 0.25 15.88
N GLY A 124 -12.33 -0.03 15.57
CA GLY A 124 -11.50 0.82 14.72
C GLY A 124 -10.77 0.03 13.62
N GLU A 125 -10.36 0.70 12.56
CA GLU A 125 -9.48 0.12 11.52
C GLU A 125 -8.10 0.76 11.57
N ILE A 126 -7.03 -0.05 11.51
CA ILE A 126 -5.65 0.43 11.52
C ILE A 126 -5.07 0.57 10.11
N GLY A 127 -4.54 1.76 9.83
CA GLY A 127 -3.67 2.04 8.68
C GLY A 127 -2.22 2.24 9.14
N LEU A 128 -1.26 1.93 8.26
CA LEU A 128 0.16 2.11 8.57
C LEU A 128 1.01 2.32 7.32
N PHE A 129 2.13 3.02 7.51
CA PHE A 129 3.13 3.26 6.48
C PHE A 129 4.53 3.28 7.09
N THR A 130 5.53 2.89 6.30
CA THR A 130 6.95 3.07 6.64
C THR A 130 7.70 3.49 5.39
N ALA A 131 8.40 4.61 5.47
CA ALA A 131 9.20 5.17 4.39
C ALA A 131 10.17 4.11 3.86
N PRO A 132 10.31 3.91 2.53
CA PRO A 132 11.12 2.85 1.95
C PRO A 132 12.56 2.78 2.50
N SER A 133 13.24 3.92 2.64
CA SER A 133 14.59 4.04 3.21
C SER A 133 14.72 3.69 4.71
N HIS A 134 13.59 3.52 5.40
CA HIS A 134 13.51 3.19 6.83
C HIS A 134 12.85 1.83 7.12
N ARG A 135 12.54 1.03 6.09
CA ARG A 135 12.03 -0.34 6.24
C ARG A 135 13.07 -1.28 6.86
N GLN A 136 12.63 -2.46 7.28
CA GLN A 136 13.44 -3.50 7.93
C GLN A 136 14.10 -3.09 9.27
N LYS A 137 13.71 -1.94 9.84
CA LYS A 137 14.16 -1.44 11.16
C LYS A 137 13.11 -1.64 12.28
N ARG A 138 12.09 -2.46 12.01
CA ARG A 138 10.94 -2.73 12.91
C ARG A 138 10.10 -1.50 13.28
N LEU A 139 10.19 -0.41 12.53
CA LEU A 139 9.48 0.84 12.85
C LEU A 139 7.95 0.70 12.72
N GLY A 140 7.48 0.11 11.61
CA GLY A 140 6.05 -0.20 11.44
C GLY A 140 5.51 -1.18 12.49
N GLU A 141 6.35 -2.07 13.02
CA GLU A 141 5.99 -2.94 14.14
C GLU A 141 5.80 -2.15 15.43
N ALA A 142 6.70 -1.20 15.71
CA ALA A 142 6.62 -0.36 16.89
C ALA A 142 5.40 0.56 16.87
N THR A 143 5.13 1.23 15.75
CA THR A 143 3.96 2.12 15.61
C THR A 143 2.66 1.34 15.70
N ALA A 144 2.56 0.20 15.01
CA ALA A 144 1.37 -0.64 15.05
C ALA A 144 1.13 -1.24 16.43
N ALA A 145 2.18 -1.76 17.10
CA ALA A 145 2.08 -2.29 18.45
C ALA A 145 1.57 -1.24 19.46
N ALA A 146 2.14 -0.03 19.40
CA ALA A 146 1.73 1.07 20.26
C ALA A 146 0.28 1.49 19.98
N THR A 147 -0.10 1.61 18.71
CA THR A 147 -1.45 2.00 18.29
C THR A 147 -2.49 0.97 18.75
N ILE A 148 -2.25 -0.32 18.55
CA ILE A 148 -3.17 -1.39 18.95
C ILE A 148 -3.34 -1.41 20.46
N ARG A 149 -2.23 -1.40 21.20
CA ARG A 149 -2.26 -1.39 22.67
C ARG A 149 -3.01 -0.17 23.20
N TYR A 150 -2.77 1.01 22.62
CA TYR A 150 -3.47 2.22 23.00
C TYR A 150 -4.97 2.08 22.78
N GLY A 151 -5.39 1.70 21.56
CA GLY A 151 -6.81 1.56 21.23
C GLY A 151 -7.55 0.57 22.15
N LEU A 152 -6.97 -0.62 22.37
CA LEU A 152 -7.56 -1.63 23.24
C LEU A 152 -7.62 -1.17 24.71
N ALA A 153 -6.58 -0.49 25.21
CA ALA A 153 -6.58 0.07 26.56
C ALA A 153 -7.57 1.24 26.73
N HIS A 154 -7.93 1.90 25.63
CA HIS A 154 -8.83 3.05 25.61
C HIS A 154 -10.22 2.69 25.06
N GLY A 155 -10.66 1.44 25.25
CA GLY A 155 -12.06 1.06 25.09
C GLY A 155 -12.47 0.66 23.68
N LEU A 156 -11.54 0.50 22.74
CA LEU A 156 -11.83 -0.33 21.57
C LEU A 156 -11.89 -1.79 21.99
N ARG A 157 -12.97 -2.47 21.64
CA ARG A 157 -13.11 -3.91 21.78
C ARG A 157 -12.42 -4.65 20.63
N LEU A 158 -12.33 -4.02 19.46
CA LEU A 158 -11.87 -4.64 18.24
C LEU A 158 -11.11 -3.65 17.35
N ILE A 159 -9.94 -4.03 16.88
CA ILE A 159 -9.20 -3.29 15.86
C ILE A 159 -9.03 -4.20 14.64
N ASP A 160 -9.55 -3.76 13.51
CA ASP A 160 -9.39 -4.40 12.21
C ASP A 160 -8.09 -3.98 11.56
N TRP A 161 -7.47 -4.93 10.87
CA TRP A 161 -6.35 -4.71 9.98
C TRP A 161 -6.66 -5.38 8.66
N ASP A 162 -7.07 -4.58 7.69
CA ASP A 162 -7.43 -5.06 6.36
C ASP A 162 -6.27 -4.84 5.37
N CYS A 163 -5.84 -5.90 4.69
CA CYS A 163 -4.76 -5.79 3.71
C CYS A 163 -5.00 -6.68 2.48
N THR A 164 -4.33 -6.34 1.36
CA THR A 164 -4.35 -7.24 0.19
C THR A 164 -3.66 -8.55 0.53
N ALA A 165 -4.14 -9.66 -0.04
CA ALA A 165 -3.53 -10.96 0.16
C ALA A 165 -2.08 -11.03 -0.37
N PHE A 166 -1.73 -10.13 -1.30
CA PHE A 166 -0.39 -9.99 -1.88
C PHE A 166 0.57 -9.18 -1.02
N ASN A 167 0.08 -8.38 -0.06
CA ASN A 167 0.94 -7.61 0.84
C ASN A 167 1.53 -8.48 1.95
N VAL A 168 2.58 -9.23 1.60
CA VAL A 168 3.26 -10.16 2.50
C VAL A 168 3.79 -9.46 3.76
N GLY A 169 4.29 -8.22 3.63
CA GLY A 169 4.81 -7.43 4.75
C GLY A 169 3.72 -7.12 5.77
N SER A 170 2.58 -6.59 5.32
CA SER A 170 1.43 -6.29 6.17
C SER A 170 0.88 -7.54 6.87
N ARG A 171 0.68 -8.63 6.12
CA ARG A 171 0.19 -9.90 6.66
C ARG A 171 1.09 -10.46 7.77
N ARG A 172 2.39 -10.55 7.49
CA ARG A 172 3.37 -11.06 8.47
C ARG A 172 3.43 -10.18 9.71
N LEU A 173 3.25 -8.87 9.53
CA LEU A 173 3.24 -7.94 10.65
C LEU A 173 2.01 -8.13 11.54
N ALA A 174 0.82 -8.24 10.95
CA ALA A 174 -0.41 -8.53 11.69
C ALA A 174 -0.29 -9.85 12.47
N GLU A 175 0.18 -10.91 11.82
CA GLU A 175 0.39 -12.23 12.45
C GLU A 175 1.43 -12.15 13.58
N LYS A 176 2.54 -11.43 13.37
CA LYS A 176 3.60 -11.25 14.38
C LYS A 176 3.10 -10.51 15.63
N LEU A 177 2.19 -9.55 15.46
CA LEU A 177 1.58 -8.81 16.56
C LEU A 177 0.46 -9.59 17.27
N GLY A 178 0.17 -10.82 16.82
CA GLY A 178 -0.81 -11.70 17.44
C GLY A 178 -2.25 -11.49 16.96
N LEU A 179 -2.47 -10.72 15.89
CA LEU A 179 -3.79 -10.59 15.29
C LEU A 179 -4.19 -11.91 14.64
N ARG A 180 -5.48 -12.22 14.72
CA ARG A 180 -6.04 -13.44 14.10
C ARG A 180 -6.64 -13.10 12.75
N LEU A 181 -6.37 -13.93 11.75
CA LEU A 181 -7.09 -13.89 10.48
C LEU A 181 -8.54 -14.32 10.73
N THR A 182 -9.51 -13.45 10.44
CA THR A 182 -10.93 -13.73 10.70
C THR A 182 -11.78 -13.77 9.45
N ALA A 183 -11.33 -13.16 8.35
CA ALA A 183 -11.98 -13.30 7.06
C ALA A 183 -10.98 -13.20 5.89
N GLU A 184 -11.34 -13.89 4.80
CA GLU A 184 -10.78 -13.68 3.47
C GLU A 184 -11.95 -13.35 2.54
N TYR A 185 -11.79 -12.31 1.71
CA TYR A 185 -12.83 -11.88 0.79
C TYR A 185 -12.21 -11.23 -0.44
N THR A 186 -13.02 -10.99 -1.47
CA THR A 186 -12.56 -10.32 -2.70
C THR A 186 -13.21 -8.96 -2.81
N GLN A 187 -12.37 -7.93 -2.84
CA GLN A 187 -12.75 -6.58 -3.23
C GLN A 187 -12.66 -6.44 -4.74
N GLY A 188 -13.57 -5.70 -5.37
CA GLY A 188 -13.50 -5.37 -6.79
C GLY A 188 -12.90 -3.98 -7.00
N TRP A 189 -11.91 -3.83 -7.87
CA TRP A 189 -11.35 -2.53 -8.23
C TRP A 189 -11.74 -2.16 -9.66
N LEU A 190 -12.47 -1.05 -9.81
CA LEU A 190 -12.76 -0.45 -11.10
C LEU A 190 -11.93 0.81 -11.26
N ILE A 191 -11.01 0.82 -12.21
CA ILE A 191 -10.09 1.93 -12.46
C ILE A 191 -10.50 2.61 -13.76
N PHE A 192 -10.70 3.93 -13.72
CA PHE A 192 -11.21 4.70 -14.86
C PHE A 192 -10.10 5.18 -15.79
N SER A 193 -8.93 5.54 -15.25
CA SER A 193 -7.76 5.89 -16.05
C SER A 193 -7.32 4.68 -16.86
N GLU A 194 -7.13 4.85 -18.17
CA GLU A 194 -6.74 3.75 -19.08
C GLU A 194 -5.37 3.17 -18.72
N VAL A 195 -4.35 4.02 -18.61
CA VAL A 195 -3.00 3.57 -18.25
C VAL A 195 -3.00 2.90 -16.88
N SER A 196 -3.72 3.45 -15.90
CA SER A 196 -3.77 2.88 -14.55
C SER A 196 -4.52 1.56 -14.55
N TYR A 197 -5.58 1.42 -15.35
CA TYR A 197 -6.31 0.16 -15.55
C TYR A 197 -5.38 -0.93 -16.10
N LEU A 198 -4.64 -0.64 -17.16
CA LEU A 198 -3.72 -1.60 -17.79
C LEU A 198 -2.56 -1.98 -16.85
N VAL A 199 -1.93 -0.99 -16.20
CA VAL A 199 -0.85 -1.22 -15.23
C VAL A 199 -1.33 -2.07 -14.06
N ASN A 200 -2.50 -1.80 -13.48
CA ASN A 200 -3.01 -2.57 -12.34
C ASN A 200 -3.43 -4.00 -12.74
N TRP A 201 -3.93 -4.21 -13.96
CA TRP A 201 -4.13 -5.58 -14.48
C TRP A 201 -2.80 -6.31 -14.65
N GLY A 202 -1.75 -5.62 -15.12
CA GLY A 202 -0.40 -6.17 -15.19
C GLY A 202 0.13 -6.57 -13.81
N PHE A 203 0.00 -5.70 -12.80
CA PHE A 203 0.34 -6.03 -11.41
C PHE A 203 -0.46 -7.25 -10.90
N TYR A 204 -1.78 -7.25 -11.07
CA TYR A 204 -2.61 -8.37 -10.65
C TYR A 204 -2.22 -9.70 -11.31
N ALA A 205 -1.91 -9.68 -12.60
CA ALA A 205 -1.44 -10.86 -13.31
C ALA A 205 -0.08 -11.35 -12.79
N VAL A 206 0.87 -10.44 -12.52
CA VAL A 206 2.15 -10.78 -11.86
C VAL A 206 1.93 -11.37 -10.47
N ASP A 207 1.15 -10.70 -9.62
CA ASP A 207 0.90 -11.09 -8.23
C ASP A 207 0.19 -12.45 -8.11
N THR A 208 -0.51 -12.87 -9.17
CA THR A 208 -1.17 -14.17 -9.29
C THR A 208 -0.38 -15.20 -10.09
N GLY A 209 0.86 -14.90 -10.48
CA GLY A 209 1.74 -15.80 -11.22
C GLY A 209 1.34 -16.03 -12.69
N ARG A 210 0.42 -15.23 -13.24
CA ARG A 210 -0.03 -15.32 -14.64
C ARG A 210 0.87 -14.48 -15.54
N TYR A 211 2.16 -14.83 -15.59
CA TYR A 211 3.19 -14.01 -16.25
C TYR A 211 2.96 -13.80 -17.75
N ALA A 212 2.48 -14.80 -18.49
CA ALA A 212 2.16 -14.64 -19.90
C ALA A 212 1.01 -13.63 -20.14
N GLU A 213 0.00 -13.63 -19.27
CA GLU A 213 -1.08 -12.63 -19.30
C GLU A 213 -0.56 -11.24 -18.92
N ALA A 214 0.32 -11.16 -17.92
CA ALA A 214 0.97 -9.90 -17.54
C ALA A 214 1.70 -9.26 -18.72
N LEU A 215 2.40 -10.04 -19.55
CA LEU A 215 3.07 -9.53 -20.75
C LEU A 215 2.08 -8.94 -21.77
N ALA A 216 0.93 -9.56 -21.98
CA ALA A 216 -0.12 -9.01 -22.85
C ALA A 216 -0.69 -7.68 -22.31
N TRP A 217 -0.77 -7.52 -21.00
CA TRP A 217 -1.12 -6.24 -20.37
C TRP A 217 0.00 -5.20 -20.51
N CYS A 218 1.26 -5.62 -20.42
CA CYS A 218 2.41 -4.74 -20.63
C CYS A 218 2.48 -4.21 -22.06
N GLU A 219 2.22 -5.05 -23.07
CA GLU A 219 2.16 -4.64 -24.47
C GLU A 219 1.10 -3.55 -24.70
N GLN A 220 -0.10 -3.73 -24.14
CA GLN A 220 -1.15 -2.72 -24.19
C GLN A 220 -0.75 -1.45 -23.45
N THR A 221 -0.13 -1.59 -22.26
CA THR A 221 0.35 -0.45 -21.47
C THR A 221 1.35 0.38 -22.26
N LEU A 222 2.37 -0.26 -22.85
CA LEU A 222 3.43 0.39 -23.61
C LEU A 222 2.95 1.06 -24.91
N ALA A 223 1.76 0.69 -25.40
CA ALA A 223 1.12 1.32 -26.55
C ALA A 223 0.38 2.63 -26.18
N VAL A 224 0.19 2.92 -24.90
CA VAL A 224 -0.47 4.14 -24.44
C VAL A 224 0.53 5.29 -24.34
N GLU A 225 0.23 6.42 -24.95
CA GLU A 225 1.00 7.65 -24.79
C GLU A 225 0.69 8.30 -23.44
N HIS A 226 1.43 7.88 -22.40
CA HIS A 226 1.29 8.39 -21.04
C HIS A 226 2.61 8.24 -20.26
N GLU A 227 2.92 9.18 -19.37
CA GLU A 227 4.18 9.19 -18.59
C GLU A 227 4.38 7.91 -17.76
N LEU A 228 3.32 7.40 -17.14
CA LEU A 228 3.33 6.13 -16.40
C LEU A 228 3.47 4.88 -17.27
N ALA A 229 3.19 4.94 -18.57
CA ALA A 229 3.10 3.75 -19.42
C ALA A 229 4.45 3.05 -19.58
N LEU A 230 5.49 3.81 -19.92
CA LEU A 230 6.83 3.29 -20.15
C LEU A 230 7.48 2.72 -18.89
N PRO A 231 7.62 3.45 -17.77
CA PRO A 231 8.30 2.94 -16.58
C PRO A 231 7.60 1.71 -16.01
N TYR A 232 6.27 1.74 -15.84
CA TYR A 232 5.54 0.61 -15.27
C TYR A 232 5.33 -0.55 -16.25
N GLY A 233 5.09 -0.27 -17.54
CA GLY A 233 4.97 -1.31 -18.56
C GLY A 233 6.25 -2.12 -18.72
N HIS A 234 7.41 -1.44 -18.74
CA HIS A 234 8.69 -2.13 -18.77
C HIS A 234 9.03 -2.81 -17.45
N TYR A 235 8.74 -2.20 -16.30
CA TYR A 235 8.96 -2.85 -15.01
C TYR A 235 8.19 -4.18 -14.92
N LEU A 236 6.88 -4.15 -15.19
CA LEU A 236 6.02 -5.34 -15.12
C LEU A 236 6.44 -6.40 -16.15
N ALA A 237 6.85 -6.00 -17.36
CA ALA A 237 7.38 -6.93 -18.35
C ALA A 237 8.67 -7.59 -17.84
N GLY A 238 9.56 -6.82 -17.21
CA GLY A 238 10.78 -7.32 -16.59
C GLY A 238 10.50 -8.35 -15.49
N VAL A 239 9.55 -8.06 -14.60
CA VAL A 239 9.11 -8.97 -13.53
C VAL A 239 8.50 -10.25 -14.10
N ALA A 240 7.58 -10.13 -15.07
CA ALA A 240 6.93 -11.28 -15.69
C ALA A 240 7.94 -12.18 -16.43
N ARG A 241 8.90 -11.61 -17.16
CA ARG A 241 9.99 -12.35 -17.82
C ARG A 241 10.87 -13.06 -16.80
N ALA A 242 11.20 -12.42 -15.68
CA ALA A 242 11.95 -13.07 -14.61
C ALA A 242 11.19 -14.25 -14.01
N GLY A 243 9.87 -14.10 -13.78
CA GLY A 243 8.97 -15.17 -13.34
C GLY A 243 8.90 -16.37 -14.31
N LEU A 244 9.11 -16.13 -15.61
CA LEU A 244 9.23 -17.15 -16.65
C LEU A 244 10.64 -17.76 -16.77
N GLY A 245 11.62 -17.26 -16.00
CA GLY A 245 13.02 -17.69 -16.07
C GLY A 245 13.83 -17.03 -17.20
N GLU A 246 13.28 -16.04 -17.88
CA GLU A 246 13.88 -15.38 -19.04
C GLU A 246 14.79 -14.21 -18.61
N THR A 247 15.93 -14.57 -18.01
CA THR A 247 16.85 -13.64 -17.32
C THR A 247 17.30 -12.45 -18.17
N GLU A 248 17.75 -12.68 -19.41
CA GLU A 248 18.27 -11.60 -20.26
C GLU A 248 17.17 -10.62 -20.70
N ALA A 249 16.00 -11.16 -21.05
CA ALA A 249 14.82 -10.36 -21.42
C ALA A 249 14.32 -9.54 -20.22
N ALA A 250 14.31 -10.15 -19.04
CA ALA A 250 13.95 -9.47 -17.80
C ALA A 250 14.84 -8.26 -17.54
N LEU A 251 16.17 -8.44 -17.55
CA LEU A 251 17.12 -7.35 -17.34
C LEU A 251 17.03 -6.25 -18.40
N THR A 252 16.73 -6.60 -19.66
CA THR A 252 16.52 -5.63 -20.73
C THR A 252 15.35 -4.71 -20.42
N HIS A 253 14.21 -5.30 -20.02
CA HIS A 253 13.03 -4.52 -19.65
C HIS A 253 13.23 -3.71 -18.37
N LEU A 254 13.86 -4.26 -17.33
CA LEU A 254 14.09 -3.51 -16.09
C LEU A 254 15.02 -2.31 -16.31
N LYS A 255 16.02 -2.41 -17.20
CA LYS A 255 16.84 -1.27 -17.61
C LYS A 255 16.01 -0.21 -18.32
N ALA A 256 15.18 -0.62 -19.28
CA ALA A 256 14.28 0.29 -19.99
C ALA A 256 13.30 0.99 -19.03
N ALA A 257 12.81 0.29 -18.00
CA ALA A 257 11.99 0.89 -16.94
C ALA A 257 12.75 1.98 -16.18
N ALA A 258 13.98 1.69 -15.76
CA ALA A 258 14.83 2.64 -15.04
C ALA A 258 15.24 3.85 -15.91
N GLU A 259 15.44 3.66 -17.21
CA GLU A 259 15.66 4.74 -18.18
C GLU A 259 14.41 5.60 -18.36
N ALA A 260 13.23 4.98 -18.36
CA ALA A 260 11.93 5.64 -18.45
C ALA A 260 11.45 6.29 -17.15
N GLY A 261 12.27 6.31 -16.09
CA GLY A 261 11.97 7.03 -14.85
C GLY A 261 11.36 6.19 -13.73
N PHE A 262 11.37 4.85 -13.82
CA PHE A 262 10.94 4.01 -12.70
C PHE A 262 11.83 4.24 -11.47
N ASP A 263 11.22 4.51 -10.32
CA ASP A 263 11.85 4.99 -9.08
C ASP A 263 11.57 4.09 -7.86
N GLU A 264 10.74 3.06 -7.99
CA GLU A 264 10.34 2.20 -6.87
C GLU A 264 11.41 1.13 -6.54
N LEU A 265 12.47 1.55 -5.84
CA LEU A 265 13.59 0.66 -5.46
C LEU A 265 13.16 -0.56 -4.61
N ALA A 266 12.13 -0.39 -3.77
CA ALA A 266 11.59 -1.48 -2.97
C ALA A 266 10.97 -2.57 -3.84
N GLU A 267 10.24 -2.18 -4.89
CA GLU A 267 9.64 -3.10 -5.85
C GLU A 267 10.68 -3.92 -6.64
N LEU A 268 11.90 -3.38 -6.81
CA LEU A 268 13.01 -4.16 -7.40
C LEU A 268 13.65 -5.14 -6.43
N THR A 269 13.83 -4.74 -5.17
CA THR A 269 14.66 -5.49 -4.21
C THR A 269 13.88 -6.49 -3.37
N GLU A 270 12.58 -6.28 -3.18
CA GLU A 270 11.75 -7.11 -2.30
C GLU A 270 10.98 -8.21 -3.05
N ARG A 271 10.78 -8.07 -4.38
CA ARG A 271 10.01 -9.04 -5.17
C ARG A 271 10.71 -10.39 -5.32
N ALA A 272 9.92 -11.45 -5.20
CA ALA A 272 10.43 -12.81 -5.19
C ALA A 272 10.93 -13.24 -6.58
N GLU A 273 10.25 -12.79 -7.62
CA GLU A 273 10.51 -13.07 -9.04
C GLU A 273 11.89 -12.56 -9.47
N LEU A 274 12.34 -11.45 -8.86
CA LEU A 274 13.58 -10.77 -9.22
C LEU A 274 14.80 -11.31 -8.46
N LYS A 275 14.61 -12.17 -7.45
CA LYS A 275 15.72 -12.66 -6.60
C LYS A 275 16.83 -13.34 -7.39
N SER A 276 16.50 -14.08 -8.44
CA SER A 276 17.49 -14.73 -9.30
C SER A 276 18.35 -13.75 -10.10
N LEU A 277 17.89 -12.50 -10.25
CA LEU A 277 18.60 -11.44 -10.95
C LEU A 277 19.60 -10.71 -10.04
N HIS A 278 19.51 -10.86 -8.72
CA HIS A 278 20.34 -10.10 -7.77
C HIS A 278 21.83 -10.40 -7.91
N ASP A 279 22.18 -11.63 -8.34
CA ASP A 279 23.57 -12.06 -8.55
C ASP A 279 24.10 -11.70 -9.95
N GLN A 280 23.27 -11.08 -10.80
CA GLN A 280 23.66 -10.70 -12.15
C GLN A 280 24.54 -9.45 -12.12
N ALA A 281 25.60 -9.43 -12.94
CA ALA A 281 26.54 -8.31 -12.99
C ALA A 281 25.89 -6.95 -13.31
N ALA A 282 24.75 -6.97 -14.02
CA ALA A 282 23.99 -5.76 -14.36
C ALA A 282 23.14 -5.20 -13.20
N TRP A 283 22.89 -5.99 -12.17
CA TRP A 283 21.95 -5.65 -11.10
C TRP A 283 22.36 -4.42 -10.26
N PRO A 284 23.62 -4.26 -9.81
CA PRO A 284 24.01 -3.09 -9.04
C PRO A 284 23.86 -1.77 -9.81
N ALA A 285 24.14 -1.80 -11.13
CA ALA A 285 23.97 -0.64 -12.00
C ALA A 285 22.49 -0.26 -12.17
N LEU A 286 21.61 -1.27 -12.29
CA LEU A 286 20.16 -1.06 -12.33
C LEU A 286 19.65 -0.39 -11.05
N LEU A 287 20.01 -0.93 -9.87
CA LEU A 287 19.60 -0.34 -8.58
C LEU A 287 20.09 1.10 -8.42
N THR A 288 21.32 1.38 -8.84
CA THR A 288 21.89 2.73 -8.82
C THR A 288 21.07 3.66 -9.70
N ARG A 289 20.70 3.23 -10.91
CA ARG A 289 19.92 4.04 -11.84
C ARG A 289 18.52 4.35 -11.31
N VAL A 290 17.81 3.36 -10.79
CA VAL A 290 16.48 3.57 -10.17
C VAL A 290 16.59 4.47 -8.95
N GLY A 291 17.63 4.30 -8.13
CA GLY A 291 17.89 5.16 -6.98
C GLY A 291 18.12 6.64 -7.33
N GLN A 292 18.61 6.93 -8.55
CA GLN A 292 18.77 8.31 -9.05
C GLN A 292 17.45 8.94 -9.50
N ASN A 293 16.42 8.13 -9.80
CA ASN A 293 15.10 8.64 -10.21
C ASN A 293 14.25 9.07 -8.99
N LEU A 294 14.61 8.66 -7.77
CA LEU A 294 13.97 9.08 -6.51
C LEU A 294 14.25 10.54 -6.11
N GLY A 295 15.04 11.27 -6.90
CA GLY A 295 15.55 12.62 -6.60
C GLY A 295 14.70 13.75 -7.16
#